data_AF-A0A835AJI5-F1
#
_entry.id   AF-A0A835AJI5-F1
#
_cell.length_a   1.000
_cell.length_b   1.000
_cell.length_c   1.000
_cell.angle_alpha   90.00
_cell.angle_beta   90.00
_cell.angle_gamma   90.00
#
_symmetry.space_group_name_H-M   'P 1'
#
loop_
_entity.id
_entity.type
_entity.pdbx_description
1 polymer ?
#
loop_
_entity_poly.entity_id
_entity_poly.type
_entity_poly.pdbx_seq_one_letter_code
_entity_poly.pdbx_strand_id
1 'polypeptide(L)'
;MDMLDWWLWLRKGHNKQRQRGIDSAFMMTVWCLWKERNGRTFGARPANSINQMIDIITSEGQLWVQAGAKWMAAAGWPDSSLSSLRLA
;
A
#
# COMPACT_ATOMS: atom_id res chain seq x y z
N MET A 1 -7.22 -14.93 12.04
CA MET A 1 -6.83 -13.53 12.24
C MET A 1 -7.38 -12.76 11.06
N ASP A 2 -8.32 -11.86 11.30
CA ASP A 2 -8.83 -11.02 10.21
C ASP A 2 -7.83 -9.91 9.83
N MET A 3 -8.18 -9.09 8.84
CA MET A 3 -7.32 -8.00 8.38
C MET A 3 -7.07 -6.94 9.47
N LEU A 4 -8.07 -6.66 10.31
CA LEU A 4 -7.98 -5.66 11.37
C LEU A 4 -7.07 -6.16 12.49
N ASP A 5 -7.25 -7.40 12.91
CA ASP A 5 -6.40 -8.07 13.87
C ASP A 5 -4.95 -8.08 13.40
N TRP A 6 -4.72 -8.48 12.14
CA TRP A 6 -3.38 -8.52 11.54
C TRP A 6 -2.72 -7.15 11.55
N TRP A 7 -3.44 -6.10 11.16
CA TRP A 7 -2.91 -4.74 11.18
C TRP A 7 -2.58 -4.28 12.61
N LEU A 8 -3.45 -4.56 13.59
CA LEU A 8 -3.19 -4.25 14.99
C LEU A 8 -1.97 -5.00 15.54
N TRP A 9 -1.78 -6.26 15.14
CA TRP A 9 -0.61 -7.04 15.50
C TRP A 9 0.67 -6.51 14.84
N LEU A 10 0.62 -6.15 13.55
CA LEU A 10 1.77 -5.59 12.82
C LEU A 10 2.31 -4.31 13.45
N ARG A 11 1.43 -3.52 14.08
CA ARG A 11 1.83 -2.29 14.78
C ARG A 11 2.52 -2.54 16.12
N LYS A 12 2.34 -3.74 16.72
CA LYS A 12 2.93 -4.06 18.03
C LYS A 12 4.45 -4.12 17.93
N GLY A 13 5.14 -3.58 18.93
CA GLY A 13 6.61 -3.59 18.98
C GLY A 13 7.29 -2.48 18.17
N HIS A 14 6.52 -1.62 17.48
CA HIS A 14 7.06 -0.45 16.78
C HIS A 14 6.87 0.83 17.58
N ASN A 15 7.78 1.79 17.41
CA ASN A 15 7.62 3.13 17.99
C ASN A 15 6.47 3.89 17.30
N LYS A 16 6.00 4.98 17.93
CA LYS A 16 4.84 5.76 17.44
C LYS A 16 5.05 6.28 16.01
N GLN A 17 6.27 6.65 15.64
CA GLN A 17 6.63 7.17 14.32
C GLN A 17 6.48 6.10 13.24
N ARG A 18 7.01 4.90 13.50
CA ARG A 18 6.91 3.77 12.58
C ARG A 18 5.49 3.23 12.50
N GLN A 19 4.75 3.21 13.61
CA GLN A 19 3.32 2.91 13.60
C GLN A 19 2.55 3.86 12.68
N ARG A 20 2.80 5.17 12.75
CA ARG A 20 2.18 6.15 11.83
C ARG A 20 2.47 5.84 10.37
N GLY A 21 3.71 5.47 10.06
CA GLY A 21 4.09 5.07 8.70
C GLY A 21 3.33 3.83 8.22
N ILE A 22 3.25 2.80 9.07
CA ILE A 22 2.49 1.57 8.81
C ILE A 22 0.99 1.87 8.63
N ASP A 23 0.42 2.72 9.47
CA ASP A 23 -1.00 3.11 9.42
C ASP A 23 -1.33 3.84 8.12
N SER A 24 -0.49 4.81 7.73
CA SER A 24 -0.63 5.54 6.46
C SER A 24 -0.51 4.60 5.26
N ALA A 25 0.50 3.73 5.24
CA ALA A 25 0.71 2.74 4.19
C ALA A 25 -0.48 1.77 4.07
N PHE A 26 -1.00 1.29 5.20
CA PHE A 26 -2.14 0.40 5.26
C PHE A 26 -3.40 1.07 4.70
N MET A 27 -3.72 2.28 5.18
CA MET A 27 -4.89 3.03 4.71
C MET A 27 -4.82 3.34 3.21
N MET A 28 -3.64 3.74 2.71
CA MET A 28 -3.42 3.95 1.28
C MET A 28 -3.64 2.66 0.46
N THR A 29 -3.12 1.53 0.95
CA THR A 29 -3.30 0.22 0.29
C THR A 29 -4.79 -0.16 0.22
N VAL A 30 -5.50 -0.05 1.34
CA VAL A 30 -6.96 -0.30 1.42
C VAL A 30 -7.71 0.63 0.46
N TRP A 31 -7.31 1.91 0.38
CA TRP A 31 -7.90 2.87 -0.55
C TRP A 31 -7.72 2.46 -2.03
N CYS A 32 -6.53 2.03 -2.43
CA CYS A 32 -6.29 1.53 -3.79
C CYS A 32 -7.15 0.29 -4.12
N LEU A 33 -7.27 -0.65 -3.17
CA LEU A 33 -8.13 -1.83 -3.33
C LEU A 33 -9.61 -1.47 -3.43
N TRP A 34 -10.06 -0.49 -2.63
CA TRP A 34 -11.43 0.02 -2.71
C TRP A 34 -11.72 0.66 -4.07
N LYS A 35 -10.80 1.48 -4.60
CA LYS A 35 -10.93 2.07 -5.94
C LYS A 35 -11.03 1.00 -7.03
N GLU A 36 -10.19 -0.04 -6.97
CA GLU A 36 -10.24 -1.16 -7.92
C GLU A 36 -11.58 -1.89 -7.86
N ARG A 37 -12.06 -2.23 -6.65
CA ARG A 37 -13.35 -2.90 -6.47
C ARG A 37 -14.51 -2.08 -7.04
N ASN A 38 -14.50 -0.76 -6.79
CA ASN A 38 -15.51 0.13 -7.35
C ASN A 38 -15.41 0.23 -8.88
N GLY A 39 -14.19 0.31 -9.42
CA GLY A 39 -13.95 0.30 -10.86
C GLY A 39 -14.47 -0.97 -11.54
N ARG A 40 -14.34 -2.14 -10.91
CA ARG A 40 -14.89 -3.41 -11.41
C ARG A 40 -16.42 -3.45 -11.38
N THR A 41 -17.03 -2.81 -10.39
CA THR A 41 -18.49 -2.87 -10.18
C THR A 41 -19.22 -1.84 -11.02
N PHE A 42 -18.66 -0.64 -11.14
CA PHE A 42 -19.32 0.53 -11.74
C PHE A 42 -18.62 1.05 -13.00
N GLY A 43 -17.42 0.57 -13.33
CA GLY A 43 -16.64 1.01 -14.47
C GLY A 43 -16.77 0.09 -15.68
N ALA A 44 -16.57 0.63 -16.88
CA ALA A 44 -16.45 -0.13 -18.12
C ALA A 44 -15.02 -0.65 -18.39
N ARG A 45 -14.08 -0.47 -17.44
CA ARG A 45 -12.67 -0.84 -17.61
C ARG A 45 -12.45 -2.30 -17.19
N PRO A 46 -11.62 -3.06 -17.91
CA PRO A 46 -11.15 -4.37 -17.46
C PRO A 46 -10.52 -4.31 -16.07
N ALA A 47 -10.77 -5.35 -15.27
CA ALA A 47 -10.14 -5.53 -13.96
C ALA A 47 -8.61 -5.56 -14.10
N ASN A 48 -7.91 -4.88 -13.19
CA ASN A 48 -6.46 -4.96 -13.13
C ASN A 48 -6.04 -6.35 -12.63
N SER A 49 -4.96 -6.88 -13.20
CA SER A 49 -4.32 -8.11 -12.69
C SER A 49 -3.69 -7.86 -11.31
N ILE A 50 -3.36 -8.93 -10.60
CA ILE A 50 -2.68 -8.83 -9.29
C ILE A 50 -1.36 -8.06 -9.43
N ASN A 51 -0.58 -8.33 -10.47
CA ASN A 51 0.69 -7.65 -10.72
C ASN A 51 0.49 -6.16 -10.96
N GLN A 52 -0.49 -5.79 -11.81
CA GLN A 52 -0.84 -4.39 -12.04
C GLN A 52 -1.26 -3.70 -10.73
N MET A 53 -2.00 -4.39 -9.87
CA MET A 53 -2.38 -3.84 -8.56
C MET A 53 -1.19 -3.62 -7.63
N ILE A 54 -0.22 -4.53 -7.62
CA ILE A 54 1.03 -4.37 -6.85
C ILE A 54 1.81 -3.15 -7.35
N ASP A 55 1.93 -2.99 -8.68
CA ASP A 55 2.63 -1.85 -9.28
C ASP A 55 1.92 -0.53 -8.97
N ILE A 56 0.57 -0.50 -9.07
CA ILE A 56 -0.25 0.67 -8.72
C ILE A 56 -0.06 1.04 -7.24
N ILE A 57 -0.14 0.06 -6.32
CA ILE A 57 0.00 0.33 -4.88
C ILE A 57 1.41 0.84 -4.59
N THR A 58 2.44 0.20 -5.15
CA THR A 58 3.85 0.56 -4.91
C THR A 58 4.16 1.95 -5.43
N SER A 59 3.77 2.25 -6.67
CA SER A 59 3.96 3.57 -7.29
C SER A 59 3.19 4.68 -6.58
N GLU A 60 1.94 4.43 -6.15
CA GLU A 60 1.17 5.39 -5.35
C GLU A 60 1.90 5.75 -4.06
N GLY A 61 2.41 4.76 -3.33
CA GLY A 61 3.14 5.03 -2.08
C GLY A 61 4.45 5.76 -2.31
N GLN A 62 5.12 5.55 -3.45
CA GLN A 62 6.28 6.36 -3.82
C GLN A 62 5.91 7.82 -4.08
N LEU A 63 4.81 8.07 -4.79
CA LEU A 63 4.33 9.42 -5.02
C LEU A 63 4.00 10.11 -3.70
N TRP A 64 3.41 9.39 -2.74
CA TRP A 64 3.14 9.93 -1.40
C TRP A 64 4.44 10.28 -0.65
N VAL A 65 5.45 9.41 -0.72
CA VAL A 65 6.77 9.68 -0.13
C VAL A 65 7.41 10.92 -0.77
N GLN A 66 7.39 11.03 -2.11
CA GLN A 66 7.90 12.19 -2.85
C GLN A 66 7.13 13.46 -2.52
N ALA A 67 5.82 13.36 -2.26
CA ALA A 67 4.97 14.46 -1.82
C ALA A 67 5.13 14.83 -0.33
N GLY A 68 6.03 14.15 0.41
CA GLY A 68 6.37 14.52 1.78
C GLY A 68 5.73 13.64 2.87
N ALA A 69 5.24 12.43 2.54
CA ALA A 69 4.80 11.44 3.53
C ALA A 69 5.97 10.85 4.34
N LYS A 70 6.59 11.68 5.18
CA LYS A 70 7.82 11.39 5.92
C LYS A 70 7.77 10.14 6.80
N TRP A 71 6.60 9.79 7.34
CA TRP A 71 6.45 8.59 8.17
C TRP A 71 6.38 7.31 7.35
N MET A 72 5.83 7.36 6.13
CA MET A 72 5.90 6.23 5.19
C MET A 72 7.34 6.04 4.67
N ALA A 73 8.04 7.14 4.40
CA ALA A 73 9.46 7.10 4.06
C ALA A 73 10.30 6.46 5.19
N ALA A 74 10.10 6.93 6.43
CA ALA A 74 10.77 6.38 7.61
C ALA A 74 10.39 4.93 7.93
N ALA A 75 9.22 4.46 7.50
CA ALA A 75 8.81 3.07 7.63
C ALA A 75 9.43 2.15 6.57
N GLY A 76 10.14 2.72 5.58
CA GLY A 76 10.85 1.97 4.54
C GLY A 76 9.96 1.54 3.38
N TRP A 77 9.08 2.43 2.89
CA TRP A 77 8.26 2.15 1.70
C TRP A 77 9.15 1.68 0.53
N PRO A 78 8.84 0.54 -0.12
CA PRO A 78 9.68 -0.01 -1.16
C PRO A 78 9.68 0.87 -2.40
N ASP A 79 10.82 0.89 -3.08
CA ASP A 79 10.93 1.45 -4.43
C ASP A 79 10.18 0.55 -5.43
N SER A 80 9.49 1.14 -6.41
CA SER A 80 8.82 0.43 -7.50
C SER A 80 9.77 -0.40 -8.35
N SER A 81 11.07 -0.08 -8.32
CA SER A 81 12.14 -0.91 -8.91
C SER A 81 12.27 -2.30 -8.26
N LEU A 82 11.74 -2.52 -7.05
CA LEU A 82 11.74 -3.82 -6.37
C LEU A 82 10.53 -4.70 -6.76
N SER A 83 9.49 -4.13 -7.39
CA SER A 83 8.31 -4.86 -7.86
C SER A 83 8.67 -5.79 -9.03
N SER A 84 9.56 -5.32 -9.92
CA SER A 84 10.04 -6.07 -11.09
C SER A 84 11.01 -7.20 -10.74
N LEU A 85 11.64 -7.17 -9.57
CA LEU A 85 12.64 -8.16 -9.10
C LEU A 85 12.05 -9.32 -8.29
N ARG A 86 10.77 -9.28 -7.92
CA ARG A 86 10.15 -10.27 -7.02
C ARG A 86 9.51 -11.48 -7.73
N LEU A 87 9.68 -11.63 -9.04
CA LEU A 87 9.08 -12.71 -9.84
C LEU A 87 10.08 -13.39 -10.81
N ALA A 88 11.37 -13.43 -10.46
CA ALA A 88 12.34 -14.34 -11.09
C ALA A 88 12.49 -15.62 -10.26
#